data_AF-I3U2V6-F1
#
_entry.id   AF-I3U2V6-F1
#
_cell.length_a   1.000
_cell.length_b   1.000
_cell.length_c   1.000
_cell.angle_alpha   90.00
_cell.angle_beta   90.00
_cell.angle_gamma   90.00
#
_symmetry.space_group_name_H-M   'P 1'
#
loop_
_entity.id
_entity.type
_entity.pdbx_description
1 polymer ?
#
loop_
_entity_poly.entity_id
_entity_poly.type
_entity_poly.pdbx_seq_one_letter_code
_entity_poly.pdbx_strand_id
1 'polypeptide(L)'
;MGGLGLPGDLSSVSRFVKATFTKMNAASGDSESESISQFFHILGSVEQQKGVCDTGEGKYEYTIYSSCCNVDKGIYYYRTYEDSQITAVNMNKEDLDRHELVSYPVIKEQQINYVN
;
A
#
# COMPACT_ATOMS: atom_id res chain seq x y z
N MET A 1 24.78 -2.92 8.98
CA MET A 1 24.58 -3.41 7.60
C MET A 1 24.55 -4.93 7.63
N GLY A 2 23.39 -5.55 7.38
CA GLY A 2 23.21 -7.02 7.39
C GLY A 2 22.24 -7.55 6.32
N GLY A 3 21.86 -6.72 5.34
CA GLY A 3 20.89 -7.08 4.29
C GLY A 3 21.50 -7.63 3.00
N LEU A 4 22.81 -7.92 2.97
CA LEU A 4 23.45 -8.53 1.81
C LEU A 4 22.86 -9.93 1.56
N GLY A 5 22.43 -10.20 0.34
CA GLY A 5 21.77 -11.47 -0.03
C GLY A 5 20.23 -11.44 0.04
N LEU A 6 19.62 -10.32 0.44
CA LEU A 6 18.17 -10.16 0.34
C LEU A 6 17.74 -10.14 -1.14
N PRO A 7 16.77 -10.98 -1.55
CA PRO A 7 16.35 -11.04 -2.95
C PRO A 7 15.60 -9.77 -3.35
N GLY A 8 15.81 -9.34 -4.60
CA GLY A 8 15.28 -8.08 -5.14
C GLY A 8 14.38 -8.21 -6.36
N ASP A 9 14.20 -9.42 -6.91
CA ASP A 9 13.30 -9.67 -8.03
C ASP A 9 11.82 -9.71 -7.60
N LEU A 10 10.93 -9.69 -8.59
CA LEU A 10 9.49 -9.59 -8.38
C LEU A 10 8.79 -10.95 -8.26
N SER A 11 9.53 -12.06 -8.19
CA SER A 11 8.92 -13.36 -7.95
C SER A 11 8.24 -13.41 -6.58
N SER A 12 7.25 -14.30 -6.46
CA SER A 12 6.47 -14.48 -5.23
C SER A 12 7.35 -14.74 -4.00
N VAL A 13 8.33 -15.65 -4.13
CA VAL A 13 9.22 -16.04 -3.02
C VAL A 13 10.14 -14.87 -2.62
N SER A 14 10.71 -14.18 -3.60
CA SER A 14 11.59 -13.02 -3.34
C SER A 14 10.85 -11.90 -2.64
N ARG A 15 9.64 -11.57 -3.08
CA ARG A 15 8.76 -10.60 -2.40
C ARG A 15 8.40 -11.05 -0.98
N PHE A 16 8.08 -12.33 -0.77
CA PHE A 16 7.79 -12.85 0.57
C PHE A 16 8.98 -12.67 1.53
N VAL A 17 10.19 -13.06 1.10
CA VAL A 17 11.41 -12.93 1.90
C VAL A 17 11.71 -11.47 2.21
N LYS A 18 11.65 -10.60 1.20
CA LYS A 18 11.91 -9.16 1.35
C LYS A 18 10.90 -8.49 2.27
N ALA A 19 9.60 -8.69 2.06
CA ALA A 19 8.56 -8.13 2.91
C ALA A 19 8.68 -8.60 4.36
N THR A 20 8.97 -9.90 4.57
CA THR A 20 9.17 -10.46 5.92
C THR A 20 10.37 -9.83 6.61
N PHE A 21 11.52 -9.75 5.92
CA PHE A 21 12.71 -9.12 6.48
C PHE A 21 12.47 -7.65 6.81
N THR A 22 11.88 -6.88 5.88
CA THR A 22 11.59 -5.45 6.09
C THR A 22 10.62 -5.25 7.25
N LYS A 23 9.55 -6.05 7.34
CA LYS A 23 8.58 -5.98 8.44
C LYS A 23 9.20 -6.31 9.80
N MET A 24 10.02 -7.36 9.89
CA MET A 24 10.60 -7.80 11.16
C MET A 24 11.71 -6.87 11.69
N ASN A 25 12.25 -5.98 10.85
CA ASN A 25 13.29 -5.03 11.20
C ASN A 25 12.84 -3.56 11.07
N ALA A 26 11.57 -3.32 10.74
CA ALA A 26 10.98 -2.00 10.70
C ALA A 26 10.80 -1.44 12.12
N ALA A 27 10.97 -0.13 12.25
CA ALA A 27 10.63 0.61 13.45
C ALA A 27 9.64 1.72 13.07
N SER A 28 8.59 1.90 13.85
CA SER A 28 7.66 3.02 13.78
C SER A 28 7.42 3.56 15.18
N GLY A 29 6.99 4.82 15.28
CA GLY A 29 6.36 5.30 16.51
C GLY A 29 4.97 4.70 16.72
N ASP A 30 4.33 5.10 17.82
CA ASP A 30 3.01 4.60 18.22
C ASP A 30 1.84 5.40 17.64
N SER A 31 2.12 6.49 16.91
CA SER A 31 1.05 7.28 16.29
C SER A 31 0.48 6.58 15.05
N GLU A 32 -0.78 6.87 14.73
CA GLU A 32 -1.44 6.38 13.52
C GLU A 32 -0.62 6.74 12.27
N SER A 33 -0.20 8.00 12.18
CA SER A 33 0.51 8.55 11.02
C SER A 33 1.84 7.83 10.77
N GLU A 34 2.61 7.58 11.84
CA GLU A 34 3.87 6.84 11.74
C GLU A 34 3.63 5.37 11.39
N SER A 35 2.62 4.75 11.98
CA SER A 35 2.27 3.35 11.72
C SER A 35 1.82 3.11 10.27
N ILE A 36 0.90 3.93 9.76
CA ILE A 36 0.44 3.82 8.36
C ILE A 36 1.59 4.14 7.39
N SER A 37 2.43 5.14 7.70
CA SER A 37 3.57 5.50 6.87
C SER A 37 4.55 4.33 6.78
N GLN A 38 4.90 3.71 7.91
CA GLN A 38 5.79 2.55 7.94
C GLN A 38 5.19 1.34 7.21
N PHE A 39 3.88 1.11 7.34
CA PHE A 39 3.18 0.05 6.63
C PHE A 39 3.31 0.21 5.11
N PHE A 40 3.08 1.42 4.59
CA PHE A 40 3.25 1.70 3.17
C PHE A 40 4.71 1.64 2.71
N HIS A 41 5.69 1.95 3.56
CA HIS A 41 7.11 1.72 3.25
C HIS A 41 7.45 0.22 3.14
N ILE A 42 6.89 -0.62 4.01
CA ILE A 42 7.05 -2.08 3.92
C ILE A 42 6.47 -2.60 2.61
N LEU A 43 5.23 -2.22 2.26
CA LEU A 43 4.62 -2.64 1.00
C LEU A 43 5.37 -2.08 -0.23
N GLY A 44 5.82 -0.83 -0.17
CA GLY A 44 6.63 -0.22 -1.22
C GLY A 44 7.94 -0.95 -1.49
N SER A 45 8.49 -1.67 -0.49
CA SER A 45 9.70 -2.48 -0.71
C SER A 45 9.50 -3.65 -1.70
N VAL A 46 8.25 -4.07 -1.93
CA VAL A 46 7.87 -5.22 -2.77
C VAL A 46 6.83 -4.86 -3.83
N GLU A 47 6.60 -3.57 -4.07
CA GLU A 47 5.71 -3.11 -5.14
C GLU A 47 6.30 -3.45 -6.52
N GLN A 48 5.41 -3.66 -7.49
CA GLN A 48 5.77 -3.95 -8.87
C GLN A 48 5.52 -2.72 -9.73
N GLN A 49 6.56 -2.19 -10.34
CA GLN A 49 6.46 -1.05 -11.24
C GLN A 49 5.93 -1.50 -12.61
N LYS A 50 5.20 -0.64 -13.32
CA LYS A 50 4.80 -0.94 -14.71
C LYS A 50 6.05 -1.13 -15.57
N GLY A 51 6.09 -2.21 -16.34
CA GLY A 51 7.17 -2.50 -17.30
C GLY A 51 8.26 -3.45 -16.81
N VAL A 52 8.31 -3.80 -15.52
CA VAL A 52 9.38 -4.68 -14.97
C VAL A 52 8.98 -6.15 -14.84
N CYS A 53 7.69 -6.48 -14.85
CA CYS A 53 7.19 -7.86 -14.87
C CYS A 53 6.32 -8.09 -16.12
N ASP A 54 6.91 -8.58 -17.21
CA ASP A 54 6.18 -8.96 -18.42
C ASP A 54 5.53 -10.34 -18.24
N THR A 55 4.22 -10.38 -18.45
CA THR A 55 3.40 -11.61 -18.37
C THR A 55 3.12 -12.24 -19.73
N GLY A 56 3.69 -11.66 -20.80
CA GLY A 56 3.47 -12.03 -22.19
C GLY A 56 2.54 -11.05 -22.91
N GLU A 57 2.60 -11.05 -24.25
CA GLU A 57 1.72 -10.24 -25.12
C GLU A 57 1.77 -8.72 -24.84
N GLY A 58 2.88 -8.21 -24.29
CA GLY A 58 3.02 -6.80 -23.93
C GLY A 58 2.19 -6.39 -22.69
N LYS A 59 1.75 -7.36 -21.88
CA LYS A 59 1.03 -7.11 -20.62
C LYS A 59 2.00 -7.15 -19.45
N TYR A 60 1.90 -6.16 -18.59
CA TYR A 60 2.77 -6.06 -17.41
C TYR A 60 1.97 -6.22 -16.12
N GLU A 61 2.48 -7.06 -15.23
CA GLU A 61 2.02 -7.07 -13.84
C GLU A 61 2.60 -5.84 -13.13
N TYR A 62 1.75 -5.14 -12.39
CA TYR A 62 2.13 -3.98 -11.58
C TYR A 62 1.22 -3.87 -10.35
N THR A 63 1.68 -3.17 -9.33
CA THR A 63 0.88 -2.91 -8.12
C THR A 63 -0.21 -1.89 -8.44
N ILE A 64 -1.44 -2.34 -8.67
CA ILE A 64 -2.57 -1.45 -9.02
C ILE A 64 -2.89 -0.48 -7.87
N TYR A 65 -2.91 -0.99 -6.65
CA TYR A 65 -3.09 -0.21 -5.42
C TYR A 65 -2.44 -0.95 -4.23
N SER A 66 -2.21 -0.23 -3.15
CA SER A 66 -1.75 -0.75 -1.87
C SER A 66 -2.70 -0.28 -0.79
N SER A 67 -3.02 -1.12 0.19
CA SER A 67 -3.91 -0.75 1.30
C SER A 67 -3.36 -1.15 2.66
N CYS A 68 -3.81 -0.41 3.68
CA CYS A 68 -3.52 -0.63 5.08
C CYS A 68 -4.85 -0.48 5.85
N CYS A 69 -5.14 -1.40 6.77
CA CYS A 69 -6.36 -1.35 7.56
C CYS A 69 -6.00 -1.18 9.04
N ASN A 70 -6.49 -0.12 9.66
CA ASN A 70 -6.52 -0.04 11.11
C ASN A 70 -7.74 -0.80 11.62
N VAL A 71 -7.50 -1.97 12.21
CA VAL A 71 -8.54 -2.88 12.69
C VAL A 71 -9.19 -2.42 14.01
N ASP A 72 -8.50 -1.62 14.82
CA ASP A 72 -9.05 -1.09 16.07
C ASP A 72 -9.99 0.11 15.81
N LYS A 73 -9.70 0.89 14.77
CA LYS A 73 -10.45 2.12 14.42
C LYS A 73 -11.42 1.94 13.26
N GLY A 74 -11.39 0.81 12.56
CA GLY A 74 -12.22 0.56 11.37
C GLY A 74 -11.90 1.52 10.22
N ILE A 75 -10.61 1.81 10.00
CA ILE A 75 -10.19 2.74 8.94
C ILE A 75 -9.44 1.98 7.84
N TYR A 76 -9.92 2.12 6.61
CA TYR A 76 -9.31 1.57 5.41
C TYR A 76 -8.50 2.67 4.70
N TYR A 77 -7.19 2.53 4.69
CA TYR A 77 -6.26 3.41 3.99
C TYR A 77 -5.84 2.79 2.67
N TYR A 78 -5.66 3.61 1.62
CA TYR A 78 -5.11 3.15 0.35
C TYR A 78 -4.29 4.22 -0.38
N ARG A 79 -3.39 3.75 -1.24
CA ARG A 79 -2.74 4.50 -2.33
C ARG A 79 -2.99 3.75 -3.63
N THR A 80 -3.08 4.45 -4.75
CA THR A 80 -3.11 3.80 -6.06
C THR A 80 -1.76 3.94 -6.76
N TYR A 81 -1.55 3.22 -7.87
CA TYR A 81 -0.33 3.38 -8.64
C TYR A 81 -0.11 4.82 -9.12
N GLU A 82 -1.20 5.49 -9.49
CA GLU A 82 -1.19 6.84 -10.08
C GLU A 82 -1.40 7.95 -9.03
N ASP A 83 -1.73 7.60 -7.78
CA ASP A 83 -1.88 8.55 -6.67
C ASP A 83 -1.11 8.10 -5.43
N SER A 84 -0.04 8.84 -5.13
CA SER A 84 0.81 8.60 -3.97
C SER A 84 0.22 9.13 -2.66
N GLN A 85 -0.83 9.95 -2.68
CA GLN A 85 -1.49 10.39 -1.46
C GLN A 85 -2.22 9.22 -0.79
N ILE A 86 -2.12 9.13 0.54
CA ILE A 86 -2.91 8.17 1.31
C ILE A 86 -4.34 8.69 1.42
N THR A 87 -5.29 7.95 0.86
CA THR A 87 -6.73 8.19 1.06
C THR A 87 -7.26 7.26 2.15
N ALA A 88 -8.26 7.70 2.91
CA ALA A 88 -8.84 6.92 4.01
C ALA A 88 -10.38 6.89 3.96
N VAL A 89 -10.96 5.72 4.21
CA VAL A 89 -12.39 5.52 4.45
C VAL A 89 -12.56 5.04 5.89
N ASN A 90 -13.29 5.78 6.70
CA ASN A 90 -13.60 5.40 8.08
C ASN A 90 -15.00 4.80 8.13
N MET A 91 -15.10 3.49 8.38
CA MET A 91 -16.39 2.79 8.37
C MET A 91 -17.34 3.31 9.44
N ASN A 92 -16.82 3.81 10.57
CA ASN A 92 -17.62 4.34 11.67
C ASN A 92 -18.23 5.72 11.36
N LYS A 93 -17.97 6.27 10.17
CA LYS A 93 -18.66 7.47 9.66
C LYS A 93 -19.88 7.14 8.79
N GLU A 94 -20.12 5.87 8.50
CA GLU A 94 -21.28 5.40 7.75
C GLU A 94 -22.32 4.77 8.69
N ASP A 95 -23.55 4.64 8.19
CA ASP A 95 -24.59 3.86 8.86
C ASP A 95 -24.34 2.36 8.67
N LEU A 96 -23.92 1.70 9.75
CA LEU A 96 -23.56 0.27 9.75
C LEU A 96 -24.78 -0.65 9.73
N ASP A 97 -25.99 -0.16 10.03
CA ASP A 97 -27.24 -0.92 10.00
C ASP A 97 -27.97 -0.77 8.65
N ARG A 98 -27.40 0.00 7.72
CA ARG A 98 -27.97 0.23 6.40
C ARG A 98 -28.04 -1.05 5.57
N HIS A 99 -29.11 -1.18 4.77
CA HIS A 99 -29.33 -2.33 3.89
C HIS A 99 -28.80 -2.16 2.45
N GLU A 100 -28.14 -1.04 2.16
CA GLU A 100 -27.57 -0.72 0.86
C GLU A 100 -26.06 -0.50 0.98
N LEU A 101 -25.32 -0.87 -0.07
CA LEU A 101 -23.88 -0.66 -0.12
C LEU A 101 -23.54 0.82 -0.26
N VAL A 102 -22.59 1.27 0.55
CA VAL A 102 -21.90 2.55 0.36
C VAL A 102 -20.65 2.30 -0.47
N SER A 103 -20.52 3.02 -1.60
CA SER A 103 -19.36 2.91 -2.48
C SER A 103 -18.66 4.25 -2.60
N TYR A 104 -17.34 4.25 -2.44
CA TYR A 104 -16.50 5.40 -2.69
C TYR A 104 -15.69 5.18 -3.97
N PRO A 105 -15.74 6.09 -4.96
CA PRO A 105 -14.87 6.03 -6.11
C PRO A 105 -13.40 6.08 -5.69
N VAL A 106 -12.59 5.24 -6.31
CA VAL A 106 -11.13 5.23 -6.08
C VAL A 106 -10.52 6.48 -6.72
N ILE A 107 -9.70 7.21 -5.95
CA ILE A 107 -8.90 8.33 -6.45
C ILE A 107 -7.73 7.77 -7.27
N LYS A 108 -7.68 8.13 -8.55
CA LYS A 108 -6.71 7.62 -9.54
C LYS A 108 -5.80 8.71 -10.12
N GLU A 109 -6.02 9.96 -9.74
CA GLU A 109 -5.19 11.07 -10.21
C GLU A 109 -4.30 11.53 -9.07
N GLN A 110 -3.03 11.80 -9.38
CA GLN A 110 -2.05 12.24 -8.42
C GLN A 110 -2.52 13.52 -7.71
N GLN A 111 -2.66 13.44 -6.39
CA GLN A 111 -2.99 14.61 -5.57
C GLN A 111 -1.71 15.38 -5.23
N ILE A 112 -1.53 16.55 -5.86
CA ILE A 112 -0.34 17.40 -5.68
C ILE A 112 -0.70 18.61 -4.81
N ASN A 113 -0.03 18.76 -3.68
CA ASN A 113 -0.11 19.97 -2.86
C ASN A 113 0.90 21.02 -3.39
N TYR A 114 0.41 22.01 -4.15
CA TYR A 114 1.20 23.17 -4.57
C TYR A 114 1.37 24.14 -3.41
N VAL A 115 2.62 24.43 -3.06
CA VAL A 115 2.96 25.33 -1.93
C VAL A 115 3.13 26.79 -2.36
N ASN A 116 2.93 27.08 -3.65
CA ASN A 116 2.99 28.40 -4.27
C ASN A 116 2.14 28.48 -5.55
#